data_AF-D8QE11-F1
#
_entry.id   AF-D8QE11-F1
#
_cell.length_a   1.000
_cell.length_b   1.000
_cell.length_c   1.000
_cell.angle_alpha   90.00
_cell.angle_beta   90.00
_cell.angle_gamma   90.00
#
_symmetry.space_group_name_H-M   'P 1'
#
loop_
_entity.id
_entity.type
_entity.pdbx_description
1 polymer ?
#
loop_
_entity_poly.entity_id
_entity_poly.type
_entity_poly.pdbx_seq_one_letter_code
_entity_poly.pdbx_strand_id
1 'polypeptide(L)'
;MNPVEIDLEEVENTCLNVQTAKKVEDFHSHRRFNPNSSVDFPAGPSSGERDPAIVAKDLESHMSYLHKLKYVYLERRAKDQYARTIVSPSDETGIVNEEENQRLQLENEEKKAKLRASKARLNAVHTAMKERAPIFQKEYELLQERTRRMKTLKEDVLNKQLELLRLQQTNPPPRLTEAGAQAKLDEQTEEMQNLMDAIENETHEAEEQKEAAKAAMAEAERLRAERVQLETQVKQMHPEGLDELAIARQYQSLTTKLDLYRQMESLQSSTAASENELRLVYVVDTTPHQIKLAVTLVFVPARQQLASVDVTATVLRPGPNGVEEEEIELDFGDVLAAKIDTNDVRATYGLSENNHHVSRRLPSPLYTYIIMQPTGRR
;
A
#
# COMPACT_ATOMS: atom_id res chain seq x y z
N MET A 1 102.66 32.53 52.50
CA MET A 1 102.02 31.37 51.82
C MET A 1 101.44 30.49 52.91
N ASN A 2 100.15 30.67 53.19
CA ASN A 2 99.38 29.77 54.04
C ASN A 2 98.57 28.88 53.11
N PRO A 3 98.55 27.55 53.31
CA PRO A 3 97.63 26.70 52.58
C PRO A 3 96.20 27.06 53.02
N VAL A 4 95.39 27.50 52.07
CA VAL A 4 93.96 27.71 52.26
C VAL A 4 93.35 26.30 52.34
N GLU A 5 93.06 25.87 53.57
CA GLU A 5 92.14 24.76 53.81
C GLU A 5 90.82 25.10 53.14
N ILE A 6 90.50 24.35 52.09
CA ILE A 6 89.20 24.40 51.45
C ILE A 6 88.29 23.61 52.39
N ASP A 7 87.40 24.30 53.10
CA ASP A 7 86.34 23.70 53.90
C ASP A 7 85.48 22.80 53.00
N LEU A 8 85.71 21.49 53.09
CA LEU A 8 84.93 20.48 52.39
C LEU A 8 83.45 20.48 52.84
N GLU A 9 83.14 21.11 53.97
CA GLU A 9 81.77 21.34 54.45
C GLU A 9 80.98 22.35 53.58
N GLU A 10 81.62 23.31 52.91
CA GLU A 10 80.92 24.20 51.96
C GLU A 10 80.64 23.50 50.61
N VAL A 11 81.48 22.53 50.23
CA VAL A 11 81.26 21.70 49.03
C VAL A 11 80.17 20.66 49.28
N GLU A 12 80.08 20.12 50.49
CA GLU A 12 78.96 19.25 50.88
C GLU A 12 77.65 20.02 51.05
N ASN A 13 77.67 21.27 51.55
CA ASN A 13 76.49 22.12 51.61
C ASN A 13 75.96 22.58 50.23
N THR A 14 76.84 22.68 49.21
CA THR A 14 76.40 22.93 47.84
C THR A 14 75.86 21.67 47.15
N CYS A 15 76.33 20.47 47.52
CA CYS A 15 75.74 19.19 47.09
C CYS A 15 74.42 18.85 47.82
N LEU A 16 74.25 19.27 49.08
CA LEU A 16 73.00 19.10 49.83
C LEU A 16 71.85 19.97 49.32
N ASN A 17 72.12 20.97 48.49
CA ASN A 17 71.09 21.71 47.74
C ASN A 17 70.65 21.01 46.44
N VAL A 18 71.19 19.82 46.14
CA VAL A 18 70.59 18.84 45.22
C VAL A 18 69.42 18.12 45.93
N GLN A 19 68.53 18.89 46.57
CA GLN A 19 67.19 18.44 46.97
C GLN A 19 66.26 18.36 45.74
N THR A 20 66.74 17.89 44.59
CA THR A 20 65.88 17.57 43.46
C THR A 20 65.11 16.27 43.70
N ALA A 21 65.60 15.38 44.59
CA ALA A 21 64.89 14.17 44.97
C ALA A 21 63.76 14.41 46.00
N LYS A 22 63.97 15.26 47.01
CA LYS A 22 62.88 15.70 47.92
C LYS A 22 61.85 16.58 47.20
N LYS A 23 62.25 17.24 46.10
CA LYS A 23 61.32 17.92 45.20
C LYS A 23 60.52 17.00 44.29
N VAL A 24 60.76 15.69 44.26
CA VAL A 24 59.86 14.73 43.58
C VAL A 24 58.62 14.44 44.43
N GLU A 25 58.76 14.43 45.75
CA GLU A 25 57.58 14.45 46.64
C GLU A 25 56.84 15.79 46.56
N ASP A 26 57.55 16.92 46.42
CA ASP A 26 56.92 18.20 46.05
C ASP A 26 56.41 18.25 44.59
N PHE A 27 56.89 17.38 43.70
CA PHE A 27 56.39 17.23 42.33
C PHE A 27 55.00 16.56 42.33
N HIS A 28 54.73 15.71 43.33
CA HIS A 28 53.39 15.23 43.63
C HIS A 28 52.56 16.24 44.44
N SER A 29 53.17 17.08 45.28
CA SER A 29 52.46 18.10 46.09
C SER A 29 52.07 19.37 45.30
N HIS A 30 52.80 19.71 44.23
CA HIS A 30 52.45 20.78 43.29
C HIS A 30 51.47 20.34 42.21
N ARG A 31 50.86 19.17 42.37
CA ARG A 31 49.50 18.88 41.93
C ARG A 31 48.52 19.75 42.74
N ARG A 32 48.67 21.07 42.75
CA ARG A 32 47.59 22.00 43.15
C ARG A 32 46.56 21.91 42.02
N PHE A 33 45.65 20.93 42.02
CA PHE A 33 44.40 21.00 42.78
C PHE A 33 43.95 22.47 42.87
N ASN A 34 43.31 22.92 41.80
CA ASN A 34 42.39 24.05 41.89
C ASN A 34 41.10 23.45 42.49
N PRO A 35 40.75 23.71 43.76
CA PRO A 35 39.65 23.03 44.44
C PRO A 35 38.26 23.35 43.86
N ASN A 36 38.18 24.20 42.82
CA ASN A 36 36.95 24.50 42.09
C ASN A 36 36.81 23.77 40.75
N SER A 37 37.79 22.96 40.30
CA SER A 37 37.59 22.12 39.10
C SER A 37 37.12 20.73 39.51
N SER A 38 35.81 20.57 39.60
CA SER A 38 35.07 19.31 39.78
C SER A 38 35.26 18.37 38.58
N VAL A 39 36.44 17.76 38.47
CA VAL A 39 36.65 16.57 37.65
C VAL A 39 37.57 15.64 38.41
N ASP A 40 36.97 14.79 39.25
CA ASP A 40 37.65 13.68 39.89
C ASP A 40 38.15 12.70 38.81
N PHE A 41 39.47 12.50 38.73
CA PHE A 41 40.07 11.46 37.91
C PHE A 41 40.17 10.16 38.71
N PRO A 42 39.47 9.08 38.33
CA PRO A 42 39.65 7.78 38.96
C PRO A 42 41.01 7.20 38.55
N ALA A 43 41.85 6.91 39.55
CA ALA A 43 43.06 6.11 39.38
C ALA A 43 42.66 4.64 39.16
N GLY A 44 42.27 4.31 37.92
CA GLY A 44 42.03 2.94 37.46
C GLY A 44 43.30 2.30 36.87
N PRO A 45 43.42 0.96 36.93
CA PRO A 45 44.59 0.23 36.47
C PRO A 45 44.76 0.30 34.95
N SER A 46 46.01 0.30 34.54
CA SER A 46 46.51 0.31 33.16
C SER A 46 45.94 -0.81 32.28
N SER A 47 45.37 -0.43 31.13
CA SER A 47 45.48 -1.06 29.79
C SER A 47 44.14 -1.02 29.03
N GLY A 48 44.01 -0.09 28.09
CA GLY A 48 42.86 0.01 27.19
C GLY A 48 42.49 1.46 26.89
N GLU A 49 42.91 1.95 25.71
CA GLU A 49 42.44 3.17 25.05
C GLU A 49 42.34 4.44 25.93
N ARG A 50 43.50 5.06 26.22
CA ARG A 50 43.48 6.49 26.57
C ARG A 50 43.11 7.28 25.32
N ASP A 51 42.07 8.09 25.42
CA ASP A 51 41.68 9.04 24.38
C ASP A 51 42.91 9.85 23.92
N PRO A 52 43.25 9.88 22.61
CA PRO A 52 44.38 10.63 22.10
C PRO A 52 44.34 12.11 22.48
N ALA A 53 43.14 12.68 22.73
CA ALA A 53 43.00 14.05 23.20
C ALA A 53 43.58 14.27 24.61
N ILE A 54 43.44 13.29 25.51
CA ILE A 54 43.98 13.36 26.87
C ILE A 54 45.50 13.24 26.83
N VAL A 55 46.03 12.30 26.04
CA VAL A 55 47.47 12.13 25.85
C VAL A 55 48.12 13.36 25.23
N ALA A 56 47.44 14.01 24.27
CA ALA A 56 47.90 15.25 23.67
C ALA A 56 47.99 16.39 24.68
N LYS A 57 46.98 16.51 25.57
CA LYS A 57 46.96 17.51 26.64
C LYS A 57 48.08 17.27 27.67
N ASP A 58 48.32 16.01 28.04
CA ASP A 58 49.41 15.66 28.95
C ASP A 58 50.76 16.00 28.32
N LEU A 59 50.95 15.68 27.03
CA LEU A 59 52.16 16.01 26.26
C LEU A 59 52.38 17.52 26.16
N GLU A 60 51.33 18.31 25.92
CA GLU A 60 51.40 19.77 25.92
C GLU A 60 51.82 20.34 27.29
N SER A 61 51.31 19.75 28.38
CA SER A 61 51.72 20.12 29.74
C SER A 61 53.21 19.82 29.99
N HIS A 62 53.70 18.66 29.52
CA HIS A 62 55.09 18.27 29.65
C HIS A 62 56.01 19.15 28.81
N MET A 63 55.62 19.48 27.58
CA MET A 63 56.36 20.42 26.74
C MET A 63 56.46 21.80 27.39
N SER A 64 55.36 22.30 27.96
CA SER A 64 55.34 23.58 28.68
C SER A 64 56.28 23.58 29.89
N TYR A 65 56.32 22.47 30.64
CA TYR A 65 57.25 22.30 31.75
C TYR A 65 58.73 22.26 31.30
N LEU A 66 59.05 21.51 30.24
CA LEU A 66 60.40 21.46 29.68
C LEU A 66 60.87 22.82 29.17
N HIS A 67 59.98 23.60 28.56
CA HIS A 67 60.27 24.98 28.18
C HIS A 67 60.62 25.83 29.40
N LYS A 68 59.84 25.75 30.49
CA LYS A 68 60.13 26.46 31.73
C LYS A 68 61.47 26.04 32.33
N LEU A 69 61.78 24.75 32.34
CA LEU A 69 63.05 24.24 32.85
C LEU A 69 64.24 24.73 32.00
N LYS A 70 64.09 24.74 30.67
CA LYS A 70 65.09 25.31 29.75
C LYS A 70 65.33 26.79 30.03
N TYR A 71 64.28 27.59 30.27
CA TYR A 71 64.43 29.00 30.62
C TYR A 71 65.20 29.19 31.92
N VAL A 72 64.87 28.42 32.97
CA VAL A 72 65.58 28.49 34.26
C VAL A 72 67.06 28.10 34.10
N TYR A 73 67.36 27.07 33.31
CA TYR A 73 68.74 26.66 33.04
C TYR A 73 69.52 27.73 32.27
N LEU A 74 68.92 28.31 31.21
CA LEU A 74 69.55 29.37 30.43
C LEU A 74 69.77 30.63 31.26
N GLU A 75 68.81 30.98 32.13
CA GLU A 75 68.93 32.10 33.05
C GLU A 75 70.09 31.88 34.04
N ARG A 76 70.20 30.67 34.61
CA ARG A 76 71.31 30.33 35.52
C ARG A 76 72.66 30.35 34.80
N ARG A 77 72.74 29.75 33.61
CA ARG A 77 73.96 29.81 32.77
C ARG A 77 74.35 31.25 32.45
N ALA A 78 73.39 32.11 32.13
CA ALA A 78 73.64 33.52 31.90
C ALA A 78 74.16 34.21 33.16
N LYS A 79 73.54 33.98 34.32
CA LYS A 79 73.99 34.48 35.63
C LYS A 79 75.41 34.03 35.96
N ASP A 80 75.73 32.76 35.77
CA ASP A 80 77.07 32.21 36.00
C ASP A 80 78.10 32.83 35.04
N GLN A 81 77.73 33.03 33.77
CA GLN A 81 78.57 33.73 32.81
C GLN A 81 78.80 35.19 33.20
N TYR A 82 77.75 35.93 33.62
CA TYR A 82 77.88 37.30 34.12
C TYR A 82 78.76 37.37 35.37
N ALA A 83 78.53 36.50 36.35
CA ALA A 83 79.35 36.41 37.55
C ALA A 83 80.81 36.13 37.17
N ARG A 84 81.07 35.19 36.27
CA ARG A 84 82.42 34.91 35.79
C ARG A 84 83.05 36.11 35.09
N THR A 85 82.35 36.81 34.22
CA THR A 85 82.89 37.97 33.50
C THR A 85 83.14 39.17 34.43
N ILE A 86 82.29 39.39 35.44
CA ILE A 86 82.43 40.48 36.41
C ILE A 86 83.53 40.16 37.46
N VAL A 87 83.59 38.92 37.93
CA VAL A 87 84.49 38.50 39.03
C VAL A 87 85.88 38.10 38.53
N SER A 88 86.02 37.70 37.26
CA SER A 88 87.36 37.46 36.70
C SER A 88 88.11 38.80 36.62
N PRO A 89 89.22 38.98 37.36
CA PRO A 89 90.01 40.21 37.33
C PRO A 89 90.87 40.22 36.07
N SER A 90 90.20 40.21 34.91
CA SER A 90 90.88 40.54 33.68
C SER A 90 90.99 42.05 33.70
N ASP A 91 92.20 42.60 33.74
CA ASP A 91 92.56 44.02 33.53
C ASP A 91 92.10 44.58 32.16
N GLU A 92 91.18 43.87 31.51
CA GLU A 92 90.57 44.07 30.21
C GLU A 92 89.18 44.73 30.35
N THR A 93 88.87 45.34 31.49
CA THR A 93 87.97 46.50 31.46
C THR A 93 88.79 47.67 30.97
N GLY A 94 89.07 47.67 29.66
CA GLY A 94 89.84 48.71 28.99
C GLY A 94 89.33 50.08 29.42
N ILE A 95 90.25 50.98 29.75
CA ILE A 95 89.97 52.40 30.00
C ILE A 95 89.00 52.84 28.92
N VAL A 96 87.77 53.19 29.31
CA VAL A 96 86.67 53.50 28.41
C VAL A 96 87.14 54.60 27.46
N ASN A 97 87.50 54.23 26.24
CA ASN A 97 88.05 55.16 25.27
C ASN A 97 86.91 56.05 24.76
N GLU A 98 87.11 57.37 24.75
CA GLU A 98 86.06 58.33 24.35
C GLU A 98 85.58 58.08 22.92
N GLU A 99 86.49 57.66 22.03
CA GLU A 99 86.19 57.29 20.64
C GLU A 99 85.27 56.06 20.55
N GLU A 100 85.49 55.05 21.40
CA GLU A 100 84.66 53.86 21.44
C GLU A 100 83.25 54.16 21.98
N ASN A 101 83.15 55.03 22.97
CA ASN A 101 81.86 55.52 23.46
C ASN A 101 81.07 56.24 22.36
N GLN A 102 81.70 57.10 21.57
CA GLN A 102 81.04 57.79 20.46
C GLN A 102 80.55 56.80 19.39
N ARG A 103 81.37 55.81 19.02
CA ARG A 103 80.97 54.74 18.10
C ARG A 103 79.75 53.96 18.64
N LEU A 104 79.77 53.57 19.91
CA LEU A 104 78.67 52.85 20.56
C LEU A 104 77.40 53.71 20.66
N GLN A 105 77.53 55.03 20.83
CA GLN A 105 76.38 55.95 20.79
C GLN A 105 75.72 55.94 19.41
N LEU A 106 76.49 56.08 18.33
CA LEU A 106 75.96 56.04 16.96
C LEU A 106 75.29 54.69 16.65
N GLU A 107 75.91 53.57 17.02
CA GLU A 107 75.29 52.26 16.84
C GLU A 107 74.00 52.10 17.65
N ASN A 108 73.98 52.62 18.89
CA ASN A 108 72.78 52.58 19.73
C ASN A 108 71.67 53.46 19.16
N GLU A 109 71.98 54.61 18.58
CA GLU A 109 71.02 55.47 17.89
C GLU A 109 70.45 54.77 16.66
N GLU A 110 71.28 54.13 15.85
CA GLU A 110 70.84 53.35 14.68
C GLU A 110 69.95 52.18 15.09
N LYS A 111 70.36 51.40 16.11
CA LYS A 111 69.56 50.29 16.66
C LYS A 111 68.25 50.79 17.26
N LYS A 112 68.25 51.93 17.97
CA LYS A 112 67.03 52.57 18.50
C LYS A 112 66.11 53.05 17.38
N ALA A 113 66.66 53.61 16.30
CA ALA A 113 65.89 54.03 15.13
C ALA A 113 65.23 52.83 14.44
N LYS A 114 65.99 51.75 14.20
CA LYS A 114 65.46 50.47 13.67
C LYS A 114 64.37 49.89 14.57
N LEU A 115 64.58 49.88 15.89
CA LEU A 115 63.60 49.39 16.84
C LEU A 115 62.32 50.24 16.85
N ARG A 116 62.44 51.58 16.80
CA ARG A 116 61.29 52.48 16.72
C ARG A 116 60.51 52.26 15.41
N ALA A 117 61.18 52.13 14.28
CA ALA A 117 60.55 51.84 13.00
C ALA A 117 59.82 50.48 13.02
N SER A 118 60.45 49.44 13.58
CA SER A 118 59.82 48.13 13.73
C SER A 118 58.62 48.16 14.69
N LYS A 119 58.70 48.90 15.80
CA LYS A 119 57.57 49.08 16.74
C LYS A 119 56.41 49.82 16.08
N ALA A 120 56.69 50.88 15.31
CA ALA A 120 55.67 51.59 14.56
C ALA A 120 54.98 50.69 13.54
N ARG A 121 55.75 49.88 12.79
CA ARG A 121 55.21 48.89 11.85
C ARG A 121 54.34 47.85 12.55
N LEU A 122 54.79 47.29 13.68
CA LEU A 122 54.03 46.31 14.44
C LEU A 122 52.71 46.89 14.95
N ASN A 123 52.74 48.12 15.47
CA ASN A 123 51.53 48.81 15.92
C ASN A 123 50.55 49.05 14.78
N ALA A 124 51.03 49.44 13.59
CA ALA A 124 50.18 49.62 12.41
C ALA A 124 49.51 48.32 11.95
N VAL A 125 50.24 47.19 11.99
CA VAL A 125 49.67 45.87 11.68
C VAL A 125 48.65 45.47 12.75
N HIS A 126 48.95 45.73 14.03
CA HIS A 126 48.05 45.41 15.13
C HIS A 126 46.75 46.21 15.07
N THR A 127 46.80 47.51 14.74
CA THR A 127 45.60 48.33 14.55
C THR A 127 44.80 47.84 13.34
N ALA A 128 45.45 47.57 12.21
CA ALA A 128 44.79 47.01 11.03
C ALA A 128 44.12 45.65 11.30
N MET A 129 44.77 44.79 12.10
CA MET A 129 44.19 43.52 12.52
C MET A 129 42.96 43.72 13.40
N LYS A 130 43.03 44.66 14.37
CA LYS A 130 41.92 45.00 15.26
C LYS A 130 40.72 45.58 14.49
N GLU A 131 40.97 46.36 13.45
CA GLU A 131 39.94 46.93 12.57
C GLU A 131 39.29 45.87 11.67
N ARG A 132 40.07 44.91 11.15
CA ARG A 132 39.57 43.85 10.25
C ARG A 132 38.89 42.71 10.98
N ALA A 133 39.31 42.36 12.19
CA ALA A 133 38.73 41.29 12.99
C ALA A 133 37.18 41.33 13.10
N PRO A 134 36.52 42.47 13.42
CA PRO A 134 35.06 42.52 13.48
C PRO A 134 34.39 42.36 12.11
N ILE A 135 35.04 42.75 11.02
CA ILE A 135 34.50 42.56 9.66
C ILE A 135 34.47 41.06 9.34
N PHE A 136 35.58 40.36 9.57
CA PHE A 136 35.65 38.91 9.39
C PHE A 136 34.65 38.16 10.26
N GLN A 137 34.46 38.60 11.51
CA GLN A 137 33.47 38.01 12.41
C GLN A 137 32.05 38.12 11.83
N LYS A 138 31.66 39.31 11.35
CA LYS A 138 30.34 39.52 10.72
C LYS A 138 30.16 38.70 9.45
N GLU A 139 31.18 38.63 8.60
CA GLU A 139 31.13 37.82 7.38
C GLU A 139 31.00 36.32 7.70
N TYR A 140 31.70 35.86 8.73
CA TYR A 140 31.62 34.48 9.19
C TYR A 140 30.23 34.14 9.76
N GLU A 141 29.64 35.02 10.56
CA GLU A 141 28.28 34.88 11.07
C GLU A 141 27.26 34.82 9.92
N LEU A 142 27.37 35.72 8.93
CA LEU A 142 26.53 35.71 7.75
C LEU A 142 26.69 34.40 6.94
N LEU A 143 27.92 33.91 6.79
CA LEU A 143 28.18 32.65 6.10
C LEU A 143 27.59 31.46 6.86
N GLN A 144 27.65 31.46 8.19
CA GLN A 144 27.00 30.45 9.02
C GLN A 144 25.48 30.48 8.84
N GLU A 145 24.85 31.65 8.86
CA GLU A 145 23.41 31.77 8.62
C GLU A 145 23.01 31.25 7.23
N ARG A 146 23.75 31.65 6.18
CA ARG A 146 23.52 31.14 4.82
C ARG A 146 23.68 29.64 4.73
N THR A 147 24.68 29.08 5.41
CA THR A 147 24.91 27.63 5.47
C THR A 147 23.75 26.92 6.18
N ARG A 148 23.25 27.48 7.29
CA ARG A 148 22.07 26.92 7.99
C ARG A 148 20.83 26.94 7.09
N ARG A 149 20.54 28.06 6.41
CA ARG A 149 19.43 28.16 5.46
C ARG A 149 19.55 27.19 4.28
N MET A 150 20.76 26.96 3.78
CA MET A 150 20.99 26.00 2.71
C MET A 150 20.74 24.56 3.18
N LYS A 151 21.12 24.23 4.43
CA LYS A 151 20.83 22.91 5.02
C LYS A 151 19.33 22.68 5.17
N THR A 152 18.59 23.64 5.72
CA THR A 152 17.12 23.54 5.86
C THR A 152 16.46 23.39 4.49
N LEU A 153 16.87 24.20 3.50
CA LEU A 153 16.32 24.09 2.15
C LEU A 153 16.61 22.72 1.50
N LYS A 154 17.79 22.16 1.73
CA LYS A 154 18.13 20.81 1.24
C LYS A 154 17.25 19.73 1.89
N GLU A 155 17.00 19.83 3.19
CA GLU A 155 16.10 18.94 3.91
C GLU A 155 14.66 19.06 3.38
N ASP A 156 14.18 20.28 3.12
CA ASP A 156 12.86 20.53 2.53
C ASP A 156 12.71 19.92 1.13
N VAL A 157 13.72 20.11 0.26
CA VAL A 157 13.73 19.51 -1.08
C VAL A 157 13.67 18.00 -1.01
N LEU A 158 14.47 17.38 -0.12
CA LEU A 158 14.45 15.93 0.07
C LEU A 158 13.08 15.45 0.56
N ASN A 159 12.49 16.14 1.54
CA ASN A 159 11.17 15.83 2.06
C ASN A 159 10.10 15.92 0.95
N LYS A 160 10.17 16.94 0.09
CA LYS A 160 9.25 17.10 -1.06
C LYS A 160 9.45 16.03 -2.12
N GLN A 161 10.68 15.61 -2.38
CA GLN A 161 10.96 14.48 -3.28
C GLN A 161 10.39 13.17 -2.72
N LEU A 162 10.52 12.93 -1.41
CA LEU A 162 9.93 11.77 -0.75
C LEU A 162 8.40 11.82 -0.78
N GLU A 163 7.79 13.00 -0.62
CA GLU A 163 6.34 13.20 -0.73
C GLU A 163 5.85 12.90 -2.17
N LEU A 164 6.56 13.40 -3.18
CA LEU A 164 6.27 13.08 -4.59
C LEU A 164 6.40 11.58 -4.87
N LEU A 165 7.44 10.92 -4.34
CA LEU A 165 7.62 9.49 -4.50
C LEU A 165 6.49 8.70 -3.84
N ARG A 166 6.06 9.09 -2.64
CA ARG A 166 4.89 8.50 -1.97
C ARG A 166 3.63 8.69 -2.80
N LEU A 167 3.41 9.88 -3.35
CA LEU A 167 2.26 10.17 -4.21
C LEU A 167 2.29 9.37 -5.52
N GLN A 168 3.47 9.12 -6.07
CA GLN A 168 3.67 8.24 -7.22
C GLN A 168 3.43 6.76 -6.89
N GLN A 169 3.80 6.31 -5.69
CA GLN A 169 3.55 4.95 -5.23
C GLN A 169 2.06 4.71 -4.93
N THR A 170 1.38 5.68 -4.32
CA THR A 170 -0.08 5.56 -4.05
C THR A 170 -0.92 5.70 -5.31
N ASN A 171 -0.41 6.38 -6.33
CA ASN A 171 -1.10 6.58 -7.62
C ASN A 171 -0.23 6.06 -8.78
N PRO A 172 -0.14 4.72 -8.95
CA PRO A 172 0.60 4.14 -10.06
C PRO A 172 -0.04 4.56 -11.41
N PRO A 173 0.77 4.77 -12.46
CA PRO A 173 0.25 5.06 -13.80
C PRO A 173 -0.59 3.88 -14.33
N PRO A 174 -1.59 4.12 -15.21
CA PRO A 174 -1.75 5.28 -16.08
C PRO A 174 -2.49 6.44 -15.42
N ARG A 175 -1.86 7.61 -15.39
CA ARG A 175 -2.56 8.85 -14.99
C ARG A 175 -3.54 9.21 -16.10
N LEU A 176 -4.77 9.55 -15.72
CA LEU A 176 -5.65 10.31 -16.60
C LEU A 176 -4.93 11.65 -16.83
N THR A 177 -4.20 11.76 -17.95
CA THR A 177 -3.72 13.05 -18.42
C THR A 177 -4.93 13.93 -18.68
N GLU A 178 -4.79 15.25 -18.66
CA GLU A 178 -5.92 16.14 -18.98
C GLU A 178 -6.59 15.75 -20.31
N ALA A 179 -5.79 15.34 -21.29
CA ALA A 179 -6.26 14.77 -22.55
C ALA A 179 -7.04 13.44 -22.39
N GLY A 180 -6.55 12.52 -21.56
CA GLY A 180 -7.26 11.27 -21.28
C GLY A 180 -8.53 11.47 -20.45
N ALA A 181 -8.56 12.50 -19.61
CA ALA A 181 -9.75 12.88 -18.84
C ALA A 181 -10.82 13.46 -19.75
N GLN A 182 -10.42 14.33 -20.67
CA GLN A 182 -11.32 14.87 -21.69
C GLN A 182 -11.86 13.77 -22.59
N ALA A 183 -11.01 12.86 -23.08
CA ALA A 183 -11.46 11.75 -23.91
C ALA A 183 -12.47 10.84 -23.20
N LYS A 184 -12.28 10.53 -21.92
CA LYS A 184 -13.27 9.76 -21.14
C LYS A 184 -14.56 10.54 -20.92
N LEU A 185 -14.47 11.85 -20.71
CA LEU A 185 -15.66 12.69 -20.55
C LEU A 185 -16.46 12.74 -21.85
N ASP A 186 -15.78 12.85 -23.00
CA ASP A 186 -16.40 12.82 -24.31
C ASP A 186 -17.06 11.45 -24.57
N GLU A 187 -16.39 10.33 -24.26
CA GLU A 187 -16.94 8.97 -24.32
C GLU A 187 -18.19 8.82 -23.43
N GLN A 188 -18.13 9.28 -22.18
CA GLN A 188 -19.29 9.25 -21.27
C GLN A 188 -20.45 10.12 -21.75
N THR A 189 -20.15 11.24 -22.41
CA THR A 189 -21.17 12.12 -22.97
C THR A 189 -21.85 11.45 -24.17
N GLU A 190 -21.09 10.75 -24.99
CA GLU A 190 -21.61 9.94 -26.10
C GLU A 190 -22.45 8.76 -25.59
N GLU A 191 -21.98 8.02 -24.58
CA GLU A 191 -22.76 6.97 -23.92
C GLU A 191 -24.07 7.52 -23.33
N MET A 192 -24.03 8.67 -22.68
CA MET A 192 -25.21 9.30 -22.11
C MET A 192 -26.22 9.72 -23.18
N GLN A 193 -25.73 10.25 -24.31
CA GLN A 193 -26.59 10.58 -25.44
C GLN A 193 -27.22 9.33 -26.05
N ASN A 194 -26.44 8.26 -26.26
CA ASN A 194 -26.95 7.00 -26.79
C ASN A 194 -28.02 6.38 -25.88
N LEU A 195 -27.82 6.45 -24.55
CA LEU A 195 -28.81 5.99 -23.58
C LEU A 195 -30.06 6.87 -23.56
N MET A 196 -29.92 8.19 -23.71
CA MET A 196 -31.07 9.10 -23.86
C MET A 196 -31.89 8.77 -25.11
N ASP A 197 -31.23 8.59 -26.26
CA ASP A 197 -31.89 8.24 -27.52
C ASP A 197 -32.60 6.87 -27.42
N ALA A 198 -31.99 5.91 -26.72
CA ALA A 198 -32.61 4.60 -26.46
C ALA A 198 -33.87 4.73 -25.58
N ILE A 199 -33.82 5.54 -24.52
CA ILE A 199 -34.98 5.82 -23.67
C ILE A 199 -36.08 6.50 -24.48
N GLU A 200 -35.76 7.48 -25.32
CA GLU A 200 -36.75 8.15 -26.17
C GLU A 200 -37.43 7.16 -27.12
N ASN A 201 -36.67 6.27 -27.77
CA ASN A 201 -37.23 5.23 -28.63
C ASN A 201 -38.13 4.27 -27.86
N GLU A 202 -37.71 3.76 -26.70
CA GLU A 202 -38.53 2.87 -25.87
C GLU A 202 -39.81 3.58 -25.39
N THR A 203 -39.74 4.86 -25.05
CA THR A 203 -40.94 5.63 -24.67
C THR A 203 -41.91 5.78 -25.84
N HIS A 204 -41.40 5.98 -27.06
CA HIS A 204 -42.23 6.03 -28.25
C HIS A 204 -42.89 4.69 -28.54
N GLU A 205 -42.14 3.57 -28.48
CA GLU A 205 -42.70 2.22 -28.62
C GLU A 205 -43.76 1.91 -27.55
N ALA A 206 -43.53 2.34 -26.31
CA ALA A 206 -44.50 2.19 -25.23
C ALA A 206 -45.79 3.00 -25.49
N GLU A 207 -45.68 4.20 -26.05
CA GLU A 207 -46.84 5.00 -26.47
C GLU A 207 -47.60 4.34 -27.62
N GLU A 208 -46.91 3.83 -28.64
CA GLU A 208 -47.53 3.09 -29.74
C GLU A 208 -48.27 1.84 -29.24
N GLN A 209 -47.64 1.04 -28.38
CA GLN A 209 -48.28 -0.13 -27.77
C GLN A 209 -49.50 0.26 -26.92
N LYS A 210 -49.44 1.39 -26.22
CA LYS A 210 -50.57 1.91 -25.44
C LYS A 210 -51.74 2.30 -26.34
N GLU A 211 -51.49 2.96 -27.48
CA GLU A 211 -52.53 3.30 -28.44
C GLU A 211 -53.11 2.05 -29.13
N ALA A 212 -52.26 1.08 -29.51
CA ALA A 212 -52.70 -0.21 -30.04
C ALA A 212 -53.56 -0.99 -29.01
N ALA A 213 -53.17 -1.00 -27.73
CA ALA A 213 -53.93 -1.62 -26.67
C ALA A 213 -55.29 -0.93 -26.44
N LYS A 214 -55.34 0.41 -26.49
CA LYS A 214 -56.63 1.15 -26.42
C LYS A 214 -57.54 0.80 -27.59
N ALA A 215 -57.00 0.72 -28.81
CA ALA A 215 -57.76 0.34 -29.99
C ALA A 215 -58.31 -1.11 -29.88
N ALA A 216 -57.47 -2.05 -29.44
CA ALA A 216 -57.86 -3.43 -29.18
C ALA A 216 -58.91 -3.55 -28.07
N MET A 217 -58.80 -2.78 -26.99
CA MET A 217 -59.83 -2.72 -25.94
C MET A 217 -61.16 -2.21 -26.48
N ALA A 218 -61.14 -1.15 -27.29
CA ALA A 218 -62.36 -0.62 -27.92
C ALA A 218 -63.01 -1.63 -28.88
N GLU A 219 -62.21 -2.37 -29.65
CA GLU A 219 -62.72 -3.44 -30.51
C GLU A 219 -63.28 -4.62 -29.69
N ALA A 220 -62.61 -5.01 -28.61
CA ALA A 220 -63.10 -6.06 -27.71
C ALA A 220 -64.44 -5.68 -27.05
N GLU A 221 -64.62 -4.41 -26.68
CA GLU A 221 -65.90 -3.90 -26.19
C GLU A 221 -67.00 -3.95 -27.27
N ARG A 222 -66.68 -3.57 -28.51
CA ARG A 222 -67.58 -3.71 -29.66
C ARG A 222 -68.01 -5.18 -29.86
N LEU A 223 -67.06 -6.11 -29.88
CA LEU A 223 -67.33 -7.53 -30.04
C LEU A 223 -68.10 -8.12 -28.85
N ARG A 224 -67.87 -7.65 -27.62
CA ARG A 224 -68.69 -8.04 -26.46
C ARG A 224 -70.14 -7.59 -26.63
N ALA A 225 -70.37 -6.36 -27.10
CA ALA A 225 -71.71 -5.87 -27.38
C ALA A 225 -72.39 -6.71 -28.49
N GLU A 226 -71.68 -7.02 -29.57
CA GLU A 226 -72.16 -7.89 -30.66
C GLU A 226 -72.46 -9.32 -30.18
N ARG A 227 -71.57 -9.91 -29.39
CA ARG A 227 -71.78 -11.24 -28.78
C ARG A 227 -73.04 -11.28 -27.94
N VAL A 228 -73.28 -10.28 -27.08
CA VAL A 228 -74.51 -10.21 -26.27
C VAL A 228 -75.75 -10.11 -27.16
N GLN A 229 -75.69 -9.37 -28.28
CA GLN A 229 -76.78 -9.30 -29.25
C GLN A 229 -77.02 -10.66 -29.93
N LEU A 230 -75.96 -11.34 -30.37
CA LEU A 230 -76.08 -12.67 -30.98
C LEU A 230 -76.55 -13.73 -29.98
N GLU A 231 -76.08 -13.71 -28.74
CA GLU A 231 -76.54 -14.61 -27.68
C GLU A 231 -78.03 -14.40 -27.37
N THR A 232 -78.51 -13.16 -27.37
CA THR A 232 -79.95 -12.90 -27.22
C THR A 232 -80.75 -13.38 -28.43
N GLN A 233 -80.24 -13.24 -29.66
CA GLN A 233 -80.85 -13.79 -30.87
C GLN A 233 -80.86 -15.32 -30.89
N VAL A 234 -79.77 -15.98 -30.51
CA VAL A 234 -79.66 -17.45 -30.42
C VAL A 234 -80.60 -17.99 -29.36
N LYS A 235 -80.69 -17.35 -28.19
CA LYS A 235 -81.68 -17.70 -27.14
C LYS A 235 -83.13 -17.55 -27.63
N GLN A 236 -83.40 -16.61 -28.53
CA GLN A 236 -84.73 -16.45 -29.14
C GLN A 236 -84.99 -17.52 -30.22
N MET A 237 -83.97 -17.98 -30.94
CA MET A 237 -84.09 -18.97 -32.02
C MET A 237 -84.11 -20.43 -31.53
N HIS A 238 -83.50 -20.73 -30.37
CA HIS A 238 -83.47 -22.07 -29.77
C HIS A 238 -83.87 -22.03 -28.27
N PRO A 239 -85.17 -21.98 -27.94
CA PRO A 239 -85.66 -21.97 -26.56
C PRO A 239 -85.59 -23.34 -25.86
N GLU A 240 -85.33 -24.43 -26.59
CA GLU A 240 -85.11 -25.76 -26.02
C GLU A 240 -83.61 -26.03 -25.91
N GLY A 241 -83.07 -25.71 -24.73
CA GLY A 241 -81.66 -25.83 -24.40
C GLY A 241 -81.16 -27.27 -24.56
N LEU A 242 -80.35 -27.49 -25.59
CA LEU A 242 -79.39 -28.59 -25.61
C LEU A 242 -78.33 -28.33 -24.54
N ASP A 243 -78.60 -28.82 -23.33
CA ASP A 243 -77.68 -29.16 -22.23
C ASP A 243 -76.31 -28.43 -22.25
N GLU A 244 -76.37 -27.11 -22.27
CA GLU A 244 -75.21 -26.20 -22.23
C GLU A 244 -74.36 -26.47 -20.97
N LEU A 245 -75.02 -26.92 -19.91
CA LEU A 245 -74.43 -27.43 -18.67
C LEU A 245 -73.68 -28.75 -18.83
N ALA A 246 -74.15 -29.67 -19.69
CA ALA A 246 -73.47 -30.94 -19.92
C ALA A 246 -72.19 -30.74 -20.74
N ILE A 247 -72.25 -29.88 -21.75
CA ILE A 247 -71.10 -29.50 -22.56
C ILE A 247 -70.09 -28.73 -21.69
N ALA A 248 -70.53 -27.75 -20.90
CA ALA A 248 -69.66 -27.02 -19.97
C ALA A 248 -69.00 -27.95 -18.93
N ARG A 249 -69.75 -28.93 -18.39
CA ARG A 249 -69.20 -29.94 -17.47
C ARG A 249 -68.18 -30.85 -18.14
N GLN A 250 -68.40 -31.27 -19.39
CA GLN A 250 -67.44 -32.08 -20.13
C GLN A 250 -66.16 -31.30 -20.41
N TYR A 251 -66.26 -30.05 -20.86
CA TYR A 251 -65.09 -29.19 -21.04
C TYR A 251 -64.34 -28.98 -19.72
N GLN A 252 -65.04 -28.65 -18.63
CA GLN A 252 -64.41 -28.49 -17.32
C GLN A 252 -63.74 -29.78 -16.83
N SER A 253 -64.35 -30.95 -17.05
CA SER A 253 -63.76 -32.24 -16.71
C SER A 253 -62.52 -32.56 -17.57
N LEU A 254 -62.52 -32.20 -18.84
CA LEU A 254 -61.36 -32.42 -19.72
C LEU A 254 -60.21 -31.46 -19.37
N THR A 255 -60.51 -30.20 -19.09
CA THR A 255 -59.51 -29.21 -18.65
C THR A 255 -58.87 -29.62 -17.33
N THR A 256 -59.68 -30.02 -16.33
CA THR A 256 -59.15 -30.50 -15.03
C THR A 256 -58.33 -31.78 -15.15
N LYS A 257 -58.69 -32.70 -16.06
CA LYS A 257 -57.86 -33.88 -16.37
C LYS A 257 -56.54 -33.47 -17.01
N LEU A 258 -56.55 -32.54 -17.96
CA LEU A 258 -55.32 -32.04 -18.59
C LEU A 258 -54.40 -31.33 -17.59
N ASP A 259 -54.96 -30.55 -16.67
CA ASP A 259 -54.19 -29.89 -15.61
C ASP A 259 -53.60 -30.90 -14.63
N LEU A 260 -54.35 -31.95 -14.26
CA LEU A 260 -53.84 -33.05 -13.45
C LEU A 260 -52.69 -33.78 -14.15
N TYR A 261 -52.83 -34.08 -15.44
CA TYR A 261 -51.76 -34.73 -16.22
C TYR A 261 -50.51 -33.85 -16.32
N ARG A 262 -50.68 -32.53 -16.51
CA ARG A 262 -49.56 -31.57 -16.48
C ARG A 262 -48.85 -31.54 -15.14
N GLN A 263 -49.60 -31.59 -14.04
CA GLN A 263 -49.04 -31.59 -12.68
C GLN A 263 -48.35 -32.91 -12.31
N MET A 264 -48.91 -34.06 -12.72
CA MET A 264 -48.33 -35.37 -12.42
C MET A 264 -47.01 -35.64 -13.15
N GLU A 265 -46.87 -35.11 -14.37
CA GLU A 265 -45.67 -35.32 -15.18
C GLU A 265 -44.65 -34.19 -15.04
N SER A 266 -44.91 -33.19 -14.19
CA SER A 266 -44.10 -31.97 -14.09
C SER A 266 -43.88 -31.27 -15.44
N LEU A 267 -44.87 -31.34 -16.34
CA LEU A 267 -44.85 -30.72 -17.65
C LEU A 267 -45.16 -29.22 -17.51
N GLN A 268 -44.13 -28.38 -17.64
CA GLN A 268 -44.22 -26.94 -17.49
C GLN A 268 -44.85 -26.27 -18.71
N SER A 269 -44.47 -26.69 -19.91
CA SER A 269 -45.06 -26.18 -21.15
C SER A 269 -45.10 -27.24 -22.26
N SER A 270 -46.13 -27.12 -23.11
CA SER A 270 -46.28 -27.90 -24.34
C SER A 270 -46.55 -26.91 -25.46
N THR A 271 -45.60 -26.78 -26.39
CA THR A 271 -45.68 -25.82 -27.49
C THR A 271 -45.54 -26.57 -28.81
N ALA A 272 -46.56 -26.47 -29.67
CA ALA A 272 -46.46 -26.93 -31.05
C ALA A 272 -45.70 -25.85 -31.85
N ALA A 273 -44.40 -26.06 -32.06
CA ALA A 273 -43.54 -25.09 -32.76
C ALA A 273 -43.83 -25.09 -34.27
N SER A 274 -44.29 -26.21 -34.82
CA SER A 274 -44.80 -26.35 -36.18
C SER A 274 -45.88 -27.44 -36.24
N GLU A 275 -46.53 -27.62 -37.40
CA GLU A 275 -47.51 -28.70 -37.59
C GLU A 275 -46.91 -30.11 -37.37
N ASN A 276 -45.58 -30.25 -37.48
CA ASN A 276 -44.87 -31.51 -37.36
C ASN A 276 -43.95 -31.56 -36.13
N GLU A 277 -43.98 -30.55 -35.25
CA GLU A 277 -43.02 -30.44 -34.15
C GLU A 277 -43.73 -30.09 -32.84
N LEU A 278 -43.58 -30.98 -31.85
CA LEU A 278 -44.09 -30.77 -30.51
C LEU A 278 -42.93 -30.65 -29.52
N ARG A 279 -42.84 -29.51 -28.86
CA ARG A 279 -41.86 -29.24 -27.79
C ARG A 279 -42.52 -29.39 -26.44
N LEU A 280 -41.97 -30.26 -25.61
CA LEU A 280 -42.42 -30.54 -24.25
C LEU A 280 -41.31 -30.14 -23.28
N VAL A 281 -41.61 -29.24 -22.34
CA VAL A 281 -40.65 -28.80 -21.33
C VAL A 281 -41.09 -29.34 -19.98
N TYR A 282 -40.27 -30.21 -19.41
CA TYR A 282 -40.44 -30.81 -18.10
C TYR A 282 -39.49 -30.17 -17.10
N VAL A 283 -39.93 -30.05 -15.86
CA VAL A 283 -39.08 -29.58 -14.75
C VAL A 283 -39.04 -30.66 -13.69
N VAL A 284 -37.88 -31.31 -13.55
CA VAL A 284 -37.67 -32.39 -12.60
C VAL A 284 -36.87 -31.86 -11.41
N ASP A 285 -37.54 -31.77 -10.26
CA ASP A 285 -36.92 -31.37 -9.01
C ASP A 285 -36.13 -32.55 -8.42
N THR A 286 -34.80 -32.52 -8.52
CA THR A 286 -33.92 -33.59 -8.02
C THR A 286 -32.97 -33.02 -6.99
N THR A 287 -33.26 -33.10 -5.69
CA THR A 287 -32.40 -32.48 -4.66
C THR A 287 -30.93 -32.94 -4.80
N PRO A 288 -29.94 -32.03 -5.00
CA PRO A 288 -29.97 -30.57 -4.77
C PRO A 288 -30.17 -29.65 -5.99
N HIS A 289 -30.52 -30.16 -7.18
CA HIS A 289 -30.61 -29.39 -8.43
C HIS A 289 -31.98 -29.50 -9.13
N GLN A 290 -32.42 -28.42 -9.78
CA GLN A 290 -33.61 -28.44 -10.64
C GLN A 290 -33.16 -28.69 -12.08
N ILE A 291 -33.68 -29.74 -12.71
CA ILE A 291 -33.33 -30.13 -14.08
C ILE A 291 -34.50 -29.78 -14.98
N LYS A 292 -34.27 -28.93 -15.98
CA LYS A 292 -35.24 -28.61 -17.02
C LYS A 292 -34.94 -29.49 -18.24
N LEU A 293 -35.88 -30.35 -18.59
CA LEU A 293 -35.76 -31.32 -19.69
C LEU A 293 -36.68 -30.87 -20.84
N ALA A 294 -36.11 -30.48 -21.96
CA ALA A 294 -36.85 -30.15 -23.16
C ALA A 294 -36.80 -31.32 -24.15
N VAL A 295 -37.97 -31.89 -24.45
CA VAL A 295 -38.15 -32.98 -25.42
C VAL A 295 -38.80 -32.41 -26.66
N THR A 296 -38.12 -32.51 -27.79
CA THR A 296 -38.62 -32.12 -29.11
C THR A 296 -38.99 -33.38 -29.89
N LEU A 297 -40.27 -33.53 -30.18
CA LEU A 297 -40.81 -34.63 -30.97
C LEU A 297 -41.08 -34.14 -32.38
N VAL A 298 -40.41 -34.74 -33.36
CA VAL A 298 -40.59 -34.43 -34.78
C VAL A 298 -41.36 -35.55 -35.45
N PHE A 299 -42.45 -35.20 -36.12
CA PHE A 299 -43.34 -36.16 -36.79
C PHE A 299 -43.19 -36.09 -38.31
N VAL A 300 -43.37 -37.24 -38.98
CA VAL A 300 -43.46 -37.30 -40.44
C VAL A 300 -44.81 -36.69 -40.87
N PRO A 301 -44.81 -35.64 -41.72
CA PRO A 301 -46.04 -35.05 -42.21
C PRO A 301 -46.94 -36.11 -42.88
N ALA A 302 -48.24 -36.03 -42.62
CA ALA A 302 -49.30 -36.95 -43.10
C ALA A 302 -49.33 -38.38 -42.52
N ARG A 303 -48.24 -38.91 -41.94
CA ARG A 303 -48.23 -40.28 -41.39
C ARG A 303 -48.41 -40.37 -39.87
N GLN A 304 -48.34 -39.23 -39.16
CA GLN A 304 -48.37 -39.18 -37.68
C GLN A 304 -47.36 -40.13 -37.01
N GLN A 305 -46.29 -40.48 -37.74
CA GLN A 305 -45.22 -41.34 -37.25
C GLN A 305 -44.12 -40.46 -36.66
N LEU A 306 -43.59 -40.85 -35.52
CA LEU A 306 -42.46 -40.16 -34.90
C LEU A 306 -41.21 -40.39 -35.76
N ALA A 307 -40.61 -39.30 -36.24
CA ALA A 307 -39.43 -39.30 -37.11
C ALA A 307 -38.14 -39.18 -36.29
N SER A 308 -38.11 -38.26 -35.33
CA SER A 308 -36.99 -38.07 -34.42
C SER A 308 -37.48 -37.55 -33.06
N VAL A 309 -36.66 -37.82 -32.04
CA VAL A 309 -36.85 -37.30 -30.69
C VAL A 309 -35.52 -36.71 -30.26
N ASP A 310 -35.50 -35.41 -30.02
CA ASP A 310 -34.34 -34.72 -29.46
C ASP A 310 -34.64 -34.38 -28.00
N VAL A 311 -33.71 -34.72 -27.11
CA VAL A 311 -33.83 -34.45 -25.68
C VAL A 311 -32.67 -33.57 -25.26
N THR A 312 -32.96 -32.38 -24.76
CA THR A 312 -31.97 -31.49 -24.16
C THR A 312 -32.27 -31.32 -22.67
N ALA A 313 -31.24 -31.40 -21.84
CA ALA A 313 -31.36 -31.23 -20.41
C ALA A 313 -30.50 -30.04 -19.96
N THR A 314 -31.10 -29.09 -19.26
CA THR A 314 -30.41 -27.97 -18.64
C THR A 314 -30.53 -28.04 -17.13
N VAL A 315 -29.40 -27.95 -16.44
CA VAL A 315 -29.37 -27.92 -14.98
C VAL A 315 -29.35 -26.48 -14.52
N LEU A 316 -30.34 -26.13 -13.71
CA LEU A 316 -30.47 -24.82 -13.10
C LEU A 316 -29.73 -24.84 -11.76
N ARG A 317 -28.55 -24.20 -11.70
CA ARG A 317 -27.79 -24.03 -10.45
C ARG A 317 -28.06 -22.64 -9.85
N PRO A 318 -28.40 -22.56 -8.55
CA PRO A 318 -28.49 -21.26 -7.87
C PRO A 318 -27.08 -20.70 -7.64
N GLY A 319 -26.70 -19.69 -8.42
CA GLY A 319 -25.46 -18.93 -8.29
C GLY A 319 -25.65 -17.63 -7.49
N PRO A 320 -24.55 -16.98 -7.06
CA PRO A 320 -24.59 -15.75 -6.27
C PRO A 320 -25.23 -14.55 -7.02
N ASN A 321 -25.33 -14.61 -8.35
CA ASN A 321 -25.85 -13.53 -9.21
C ASN A 321 -27.13 -13.92 -10.00
N GLY A 322 -27.71 -15.10 -9.75
CA GLY A 322 -28.86 -15.59 -10.51
C GLY A 322 -28.85 -17.11 -10.72
N VAL A 323 -29.73 -17.61 -11.61
CA VAL A 323 -29.78 -19.02 -12.01
C VAL A 323 -28.79 -19.23 -13.16
N GLU A 324 -27.77 -20.06 -12.94
CA GLU A 324 -26.84 -20.48 -14.00
C GLU A 324 -27.43 -21.71 -14.70
N GLU A 325 -27.60 -21.63 -16.02
CA GLU A 325 -28.05 -22.74 -16.85
C GLU A 325 -26.82 -23.48 -17.41
N GLU A 326 -26.61 -24.72 -16.99
CA GLU A 326 -25.57 -25.60 -17.53
C GLU A 326 -26.23 -26.66 -18.43
N GLU A 327 -25.94 -26.63 -19.74
CA GLU A 327 -26.43 -27.66 -20.67
C GLU A 327 -25.70 -28.98 -20.39
N ILE A 328 -26.46 -30.03 -20.12
CA ILE A 328 -25.95 -31.39 -20.00
C ILE A 328 -26.31 -32.15 -21.27
N GLU A 329 -25.29 -32.59 -21.97
CA GLU A 329 -25.43 -33.53 -23.06
C GLU A 329 -25.78 -34.91 -22.48
N LEU A 330 -27.02 -35.34 -22.67
CA LEU A 330 -27.49 -36.67 -22.29
C LEU A 330 -27.64 -37.51 -23.55
N ASP A 331 -26.79 -38.53 -23.69
CA ASP A 331 -26.90 -39.48 -24.79
C ASP A 331 -28.01 -40.50 -24.51
N PHE A 332 -29.20 -40.22 -25.04
CA PHE A 332 -30.32 -41.15 -25.06
C PHE A 332 -30.51 -41.83 -26.42
N GLY A 333 -29.55 -41.67 -27.35
CA GLY A 333 -29.69 -42.06 -28.75
C GLY A 333 -30.10 -43.52 -28.92
N ASP A 334 -29.44 -44.43 -28.22
CA ASP A 334 -29.69 -45.87 -28.33
C ASP A 334 -31.05 -46.31 -27.78
N VAL A 335 -31.51 -45.68 -26.68
CA VAL A 335 -32.79 -46.01 -26.03
C VAL A 335 -33.96 -45.44 -26.82
N LEU A 336 -33.81 -44.23 -27.36
CA LEU A 336 -34.82 -43.58 -28.17
C LEU A 336 -34.92 -44.20 -29.55
N ALA A 337 -33.80 -44.53 -30.20
CA ALA A 337 -33.80 -45.23 -31.49
C ALA A 337 -34.59 -46.55 -31.44
N ALA A 338 -34.36 -47.36 -30.39
CA ALA A 338 -35.10 -48.60 -30.19
C ALA A 338 -36.61 -48.39 -30.03
N LYS A 339 -37.03 -47.23 -29.48
CA LYS A 339 -38.45 -46.88 -29.31
C LYS A 339 -39.08 -46.29 -30.57
N ILE A 340 -38.34 -45.47 -31.31
CA ILE A 340 -38.74 -44.91 -32.60
C ILE A 340 -38.96 -46.05 -33.61
N ASP A 341 -38.07 -47.05 -33.64
CA ASP A 341 -38.17 -48.21 -34.55
C ASP A 341 -39.40 -49.08 -34.25
N THR A 342 -39.82 -49.17 -32.99
CA THR A 342 -41.04 -49.93 -32.64
C THR A 342 -42.33 -49.24 -33.08
N ASN A 343 -42.40 -47.90 -33.11
CA ASN A 343 -43.53 -47.05 -33.56
C ASN A 343 -44.95 -47.65 -33.32
N ASP A 344 -45.14 -48.35 -32.20
CA ASP A 344 -46.32 -49.20 -31.98
C ASP A 344 -47.39 -48.42 -31.20
N VAL A 345 -48.20 -47.67 -31.93
CA VAL A 345 -49.31 -46.88 -31.37
C VAL A 345 -50.44 -47.78 -30.81
N ARG A 346 -50.41 -49.10 -31.08
CA ARG A 346 -51.50 -50.02 -30.72
C ARG A 346 -51.32 -50.76 -29.39
N ALA A 347 -50.13 -50.75 -28.78
CA ALA A 347 -49.88 -51.53 -27.57
C ALA A 347 -50.27 -50.83 -26.24
N THR A 348 -50.46 -49.51 -26.22
CA THR A 348 -50.64 -48.73 -24.97
C THR A 348 -52.09 -48.40 -24.62
N TYR A 349 -53.01 -48.39 -25.59
CA TYR A 349 -54.45 -48.34 -25.29
C TYR A 349 -55.01 -49.76 -25.29
N GLY A 350 -54.91 -50.42 -24.13
CA GLY A 350 -55.63 -51.66 -23.82
C GLY A 350 -57.14 -51.47 -23.75
N LEU A 351 -57.76 -50.95 -24.81
CA LEU A 351 -59.18 -51.14 -25.09
C LEU A 351 -59.34 -52.53 -25.72
N SER A 352 -59.13 -53.54 -24.88
CA SER A 352 -59.68 -54.87 -25.11
C SER A 352 -61.20 -54.74 -25.05
N GLU A 353 -61.84 -54.63 -26.22
CA GLU A 353 -63.18 -55.17 -26.39
C GLU A 353 -63.16 -56.63 -25.95
N ASN A 354 -63.62 -56.91 -24.73
CA ASN A 354 -64.31 -58.16 -24.40
C ASN A 354 -64.95 -58.09 -23.02
N ASN A 355 -66.28 -58.15 -23.06
CA ASN A 355 -67.14 -58.62 -21.97
C ASN A 355 -66.51 -59.85 -21.29
N HIS A 356 -66.38 -59.83 -19.96
CA HIS A 356 -66.97 -60.81 -19.04
C HIS A 356 -66.67 -60.44 -17.59
N HIS A 357 -67.69 -60.58 -16.73
CA HIS A 357 -67.62 -60.50 -15.28
C HIS A 357 -66.36 -61.15 -14.70
N VAL A 358 -65.67 -60.47 -13.79
CA VAL A 358 -65.25 -61.03 -12.48
C VAL A 358 -64.88 -59.88 -11.53
N SER A 359 -65.55 -59.87 -10.39
CA SER A 359 -65.24 -59.12 -9.18
C SER A 359 -63.84 -59.49 -8.66
N ARG A 360 -62.92 -58.54 -8.47
CA ARG A 360 -61.76 -58.74 -7.58
C ARG A 360 -61.20 -57.42 -7.04
N ARG A 361 -61.01 -57.46 -5.73
CA ARG A 361 -60.54 -56.44 -4.78
C ARG A 361 -59.26 -55.74 -5.23
N LEU A 362 -59.23 -54.42 -5.00
CA LEU A 362 -58.04 -53.58 -4.98
C LEU A 362 -57.03 -54.08 -3.93
N PRO A 363 -55.73 -54.21 -4.25
CA PRO A 363 -54.68 -54.13 -3.26
C PRO A 363 -54.28 -52.65 -3.06
N SER A 364 -54.30 -52.24 -1.80
CA SER A 364 -53.77 -50.97 -1.30
C SER A 364 -52.26 -50.85 -1.57
N PRO A 365 -51.75 -49.71 -2.05
CA PRO A 365 -50.33 -49.44 -2.03
C PRO A 365 -49.92 -48.98 -0.62
N LEU A 366 -49.14 -49.83 0.07
CA LEU A 366 -48.37 -49.48 1.25
C LEU A 366 -47.29 -48.48 0.85
N TYR A 367 -47.52 -47.19 1.09
CA TYR A 367 -46.44 -46.20 1.15
C TYR A 367 -45.75 -46.33 2.52
N THR A 368 -44.63 -47.04 2.55
CA THR A 368 -43.69 -47.01 3.68
C THR A 368 -42.89 -45.72 3.61
N TYR A 369 -43.30 -44.71 4.39
CA TYR A 369 -42.49 -43.55 4.71
C TYR A 369 -41.29 -44.00 5.58
N ILE A 370 -40.07 -43.95 5.03
CA ILE A 370 -38.85 -43.94 5.85
C ILE A 370 -38.56 -42.48 6.18
N ILE A 371 -39.02 -42.05 7.36
CA ILE A 371 -38.63 -40.79 7.98
C ILE A 371 -37.26 -41.01 8.61
N MET A 372 -36.18 -40.60 7.95
CA MET A 372 -34.89 -40.38 8.61
C MET A 372 -34.96 -39.07 9.39
N GLN A 373 -34.95 -39.18 10.73
CA GLN A 373 -34.70 -38.04 11.60
C GLN A 373 -33.21 -37.65 11.55
N PRO A 374 -32.86 -36.36 11.45
CA PRO A 374 -31.54 -35.91 11.83
C PRO A 374 -31.50 -35.67 13.34
N THR A 375 -30.89 -36.61 14.07
CA THR A 375 -30.53 -36.44 15.48
C THR A 375 -29.19 -35.71 15.61
N GLY A 376 -29.19 -34.59 16.36
CA GLY A 376 -28.06 -34.08 17.16
C GLY A 376 -26.95 -33.32 16.39
N ARG A 377 -26.81 -32.01 16.58
CA ARG A 377 -26.00 -31.36 17.65
C ARG A 377 -24.55 -31.87 17.75
N ARG A 378 -23.60 -31.12 17.20
CA ARG A 378 -22.77 -30.15 17.92
C ARG A 378 -22.05 -29.23 16.96
#